data_AF-A0A949JZN1-F1
#
_entry.id   AF-A0A949JZN1-F1
#
_cell.length_a   1.000
_cell.length_b   1.000
_cell.length_c   1.000
_cell.angle_alpha   90.00
_cell.angle_beta   90.00
_cell.angle_gamma   90.00
#
_symmetry.space_group_name_H-M   'P 1'
#
loop_
_entity.id
_entity.type
_entity.pdbx_description
1 polymer ?
#
loop_
_entity_poly.entity_id
_entity_poly.type
_entity_poly.pdbx_seq_one_letter_code
_entity_poly.pdbx_strand_id
1 'polypeptide(L)'
;MLIPDRHLIVSACVLILTASLTVHAGGAGSEVWDMDRDELSLRLRTGDYEFLKSVDFSVSDRTGVNLREARRLGDDAFHMLGLIYKDLDLPLSAERLFRLSWDADTEPWRRESLLELLRVLEVSERYPELEVLAGAGRDRYGDEPEILRHLISSLYRQDKDAEVIAFSTILDELISGSDSADVPGSEFAFWLAVSSSRLRLPGWEDRYRALFVDHQADQTHSRVWDHLQANPGIASRFSLVELLFFEAKRLLAEGQTVEATDRFFQVADASRELLLSPSGLLDFYLAGSISGRQSATAARMIAIADEAATDVAKVDGARRALEYAGRLYRTAGNYRSAIEQLQRSLLIQPSGTEVERVEAERVRWYLLSSRVRLDPVETAGSLAAVTPTLGDPAYYNDLLAELATRLAGLERWDALLEAYQAMRDFATVGTRAAYELVLAEAIGQGVLPTSSLQRA
;
A
#
# COMPACT_ATOMS: atom_id res chain seq x y z
N MET A 1 -1.26 2.82 3.03
CA MET A 1 -1.71 4.22 3.15
C MET A 1 -3.05 4.35 2.44
N LEU A 2 -4.15 4.45 3.20
CA LEU A 2 -5.47 4.71 2.62
C LEU A 2 -5.45 6.17 2.13
N ILE A 3 -5.48 6.38 0.81
CA ILE A 3 -5.78 7.70 0.26
C ILE A 3 -7.15 8.07 0.84
N PRO A 4 -7.27 9.15 1.64
CA PRO A 4 -8.56 9.54 2.17
C PRO A 4 -9.53 9.72 1.00
N ASP A 5 -10.76 9.26 1.17
CA ASP A 5 -11.82 9.49 0.18
C ASP A 5 -11.84 10.98 -0.19
N ARG A 6 -11.84 11.31 -1.49
CA ARG A 6 -11.79 12.71 -1.97
C ARG A 6 -12.88 13.55 -1.33
N HIS A 7 -14.03 12.94 -1.02
CA HIS A 7 -15.13 13.56 -0.32
C HIS A 7 -14.82 13.98 1.14
N LEU A 8 -13.94 13.26 1.84
CA LEU A 8 -13.54 13.57 3.22
C LEU A 8 -12.63 14.81 3.29
N ILE A 9 -11.70 14.96 2.34
CA ILE A 9 -10.77 16.10 2.29
C ILE A 9 -11.55 17.39 2.04
N VAL A 10 -12.42 17.39 1.02
CA VAL A 10 -13.29 18.52 0.70
C VAL A 10 -14.19 18.90 1.87
N SER A 11 -14.78 17.92 2.55
CA SER A 11 -15.64 18.16 3.72
C SER A 11 -14.89 18.80 4.89
N ALA A 12 -13.62 18.45 5.11
CA ALA A 12 -12.77 19.06 6.13
C ALA A 12 -12.38 20.51 5.75
N CYS A 13 -12.02 20.75 4.48
CA CYS A 13 -11.69 22.09 3.97
C CYS A 13 -12.85 23.07 4.14
N VAL A 14 -14.07 22.59 3.87
CA VAL A 14 -15.31 23.35 4.04
C VAL A 14 -15.57 23.71 5.51
N LEU A 15 -15.30 22.81 6.44
CA LEU A 15 -15.45 23.11 7.87
C LEU A 15 -14.48 24.20 8.33
N ILE A 16 -13.25 24.22 7.80
CA ILE A 16 -12.24 25.21 8.15
C ILE A 16 -12.57 26.58 7.53
N LEU A 17 -12.90 26.62 6.23
CA LEU A 17 -13.38 27.84 5.56
C LEU A 17 -14.58 28.45 6.29
N THR A 18 -15.54 27.62 6.68
CA THR A 18 -16.75 28.10 7.35
C THR A 18 -16.49 28.52 8.80
N ALA A 19 -15.44 28.02 9.45
CA ALA A 19 -14.98 28.50 10.74
C ALA A 19 -14.28 29.87 10.62
N SER A 20 -13.39 30.05 9.63
CA SER A 20 -12.76 31.34 9.29
C SER A 20 -13.80 32.43 8.98
N LEU A 21 -14.91 32.03 8.36
CA LEU A 21 -16.07 32.88 8.12
C LEU A 21 -16.82 33.30 9.40
N THR A 22 -16.66 32.64 10.54
CA THR A 22 -17.34 33.10 11.78
C THR A 22 -16.51 34.12 12.56
N VAL A 23 -15.17 34.08 12.41
CA VAL A 23 -14.23 34.92 13.17
C VAL A 23 -14.14 36.35 12.62
N HIS A 24 -14.28 36.56 11.31
CA HIS A 24 -14.10 37.86 10.65
C HIS A 24 -15.41 38.68 10.54
N ALA A 25 -16.29 38.64 11.55
CA ALA A 25 -17.65 39.20 11.50
C ALA A 25 -17.77 40.74 11.70
N GLY A 26 -16.65 41.50 11.67
CA GLY A 26 -16.64 42.91 12.08
C GLY A 26 -16.57 43.98 10.96
N GLY A 27 -16.49 43.62 9.68
CA GLY A 27 -16.22 44.56 8.58
C GLY A 27 -17.43 44.79 7.66
N ALA A 28 -17.70 46.06 7.32
CA ALA A 28 -18.80 46.47 6.44
C ALA A 28 -18.64 45.91 5.00
N GLY A 29 -19.45 44.91 4.70
CA GLY A 29 -19.69 44.32 3.40
C GLY A 29 -19.93 42.82 3.58
N SER A 30 -21.19 42.40 3.52
CA SER A 30 -21.63 41.03 3.82
C SER A 30 -21.57 40.10 2.60
N GLU A 31 -21.35 40.65 1.41
CA GLU A 31 -21.41 39.90 0.16
C GLU A 31 -20.02 39.54 -0.39
N VAL A 32 -19.91 38.31 -0.87
CA VAL A 32 -18.78 37.74 -1.65
C VAL A 32 -19.37 37.05 -2.87
N TRP A 33 -18.93 37.45 -4.07
CA TRP A 33 -19.48 37.01 -5.37
C TRP A 33 -20.99 37.11 -5.46
N ASP A 34 -21.54 38.27 -5.10
CA ASP A 34 -22.98 38.58 -5.07
C ASP A 34 -23.82 37.64 -4.17
N MET A 35 -23.18 36.91 -3.26
CA MET A 35 -23.85 36.06 -2.26
C MET A 35 -23.62 36.60 -0.87
N ASP A 36 -24.67 36.61 -0.05
CA ASP A 36 -24.53 36.83 1.38
C ASP A 36 -23.71 35.70 2.01
N ARG A 37 -22.97 36.03 3.06
CA ARG A 37 -22.07 35.11 3.76
C ARG A 37 -22.76 33.83 4.25
N ASP A 38 -24.00 33.91 4.73
CA ASP A 38 -24.73 32.75 5.24
C ASP A 38 -25.11 31.80 4.09
N GLU A 39 -25.49 32.35 2.93
CA GLU A 39 -25.75 31.58 1.72
C GLU A 39 -24.47 30.89 1.22
N LEU A 40 -23.36 31.64 1.15
CA LEU A 40 -22.07 31.10 0.72
C LEU A 40 -21.60 29.96 1.64
N SER A 41 -21.67 30.18 2.95
CA SER A 41 -21.33 29.18 3.97
C SER A 41 -22.19 27.93 3.84
N LEU A 42 -23.50 28.09 3.64
CA LEU A 42 -24.41 26.95 3.45
C LEU A 42 -24.05 26.15 2.19
N ARG A 43 -23.85 26.81 1.06
CA ARG A 43 -23.50 26.15 -0.21
C ARG A 43 -22.20 25.37 -0.10
N LEU A 44 -21.15 25.97 0.48
CA LEU A 44 -19.89 25.29 0.75
C LEU A 44 -20.08 24.05 1.64
N ARG A 45 -20.85 24.16 2.74
CA ARG A 45 -21.18 23.05 3.66
C ARG A 45 -21.94 21.92 3.00
N THR A 46 -22.80 22.22 2.04
CA THR A 46 -23.59 21.22 1.30
C THR A 46 -22.87 20.65 0.09
N GLY A 47 -21.67 21.13 -0.23
CA GLY A 47 -20.94 20.72 -1.44
C GLY A 47 -21.50 21.28 -2.75
N ASP A 48 -22.32 22.34 -2.69
CA ASP A 48 -22.82 23.04 -3.87
C ASP A 48 -21.76 24.03 -4.37
N TYR A 49 -20.86 23.56 -5.22
CA TYR A 49 -19.76 24.36 -5.79
C TYR A 49 -20.04 24.88 -7.20
N GLU A 50 -21.24 24.70 -7.75
CA GLU A 50 -21.54 25.09 -9.14
C GLU A 50 -21.34 26.59 -9.37
N PHE A 51 -21.61 27.42 -8.35
CA PHE A 51 -21.42 28.87 -8.45
C PHE A 51 -19.95 29.25 -8.69
N LEU A 52 -18.99 28.48 -8.16
CA LEU A 52 -17.55 28.75 -8.31
C LEU A 52 -17.08 28.62 -9.76
N LYS A 53 -17.78 27.86 -10.61
CA LYS A 53 -17.46 27.78 -12.04
C LYS A 53 -17.64 29.12 -12.77
N SER A 54 -18.44 30.03 -12.21
CA SER A 54 -18.62 31.39 -12.74
C SER A 54 -17.59 32.39 -12.21
N VAL A 55 -16.87 32.02 -11.14
CA VAL A 55 -15.83 32.85 -10.52
C VAL A 55 -14.49 32.50 -11.15
N ASP A 56 -14.04 33.34 -12.08
CA ASP A 56 -12.76 33.18 -12.76
C ASP A 56 -11.62 33.75 -11.91
N PHE A 57 -10.72 32.89 -11.46
CA PHE A 57 -9.47 33.27 -10.79
C PHE A 57 -8.27 33.24 -11.72
N SER A 58 -8.42 32.85 -12.98
CA SER A 58 -7.33 32.81 -13.96
C SER A 58 -6.89 34.23 -14.37
N VAL A 59 -5.76 34.31 -15.08
CA VAL A 59 -5.07 35.58 -15.45
C VAL A 59 -5.99 36.59 -16.16
N SER A 60 -7.14 36.16 -16.68
CA SER A 60 -8.20 37.03 -17.23
C SER A 60 -8.96 37.88 -16.22
N ASP A 61 -8.88 37.63 -14.91
CA ASP A 61 -9.38 38.57 -13.89
C ASP A 61 -8.49 39.83 -13.85
N ARG A 62 -8.74 40.72 -14.81
CA ARG A 62 -8.06 42.02 -14.96
C ARG A 62 -8.41 42.99 -13.84
N THR A 63 -9.48 42.73 -13.11
CA THR A 63 -10.01 43.64 -12.09
C THR A 63 -9.56 43.28 -10.68
N GLY A 64 -9.08 42.05 -10.48
CA GLY A 64 -8.68 41.51 -9.18
C GLY A 64 -9.83 41.54 -8.16
N VAL A 65 -11.08 41.61 -8.62
CA VAL A 65 -12.26 41.68 -7.75
C VAL A 65 -12.45 40.33 -7.08
N ASN A 66 -12.40 39.24 -7.85
CA ASN A 66 -12.57 37.89 -7.31
C ASN A 66 -11.49 37.57 -6.28
N LEU A 67 -10.24 37.98 -6.54
CA LEU A 67 -9.13 37.79 -5.59
C LEU A 67 -9.30 38.58 -4.29
N ARG A 68 -9.77 39.83 -4.38
CA ARG A 68 -10.05 40.64 -3.19
C ARG A 68 -11.19 40.04 -2.38
N GLU A 69 -12.21 39.51 -3.04
CA GLU A 69 -13.34 38.88 -2.38
C GLU A 69 -12.97 37.54 -1.74
N ALA A 70 -12.14 36.72 -2.39
CA ALA A 70 -11.59 35.50 -1.80
C ALA A 70 -10.84 35.76 -0.50
N ARG A 71 -10.01 36.82 -0.43
CA ARG A 71 -9.30 37.20 0.81
C ARG A 71 -10.22 37.55 1.98
N ARG A 72 -11.47 37.94 1.72
CA ARG A 72 -12.43 38.26 2.78
C ARG A 72 -12.95 37.01 3.48
N LEU A 73 -12.73 35.83 2.90
CA LEU A 73 -13.17 34.55 3.47
C LEU A 73 -12.25 34.06 4.59
N GLY A 74 -10.99 34.51 4.63
CA GLY A 74 -10.01 34.17 5.66
C GLY A 74 -8.59 34.02 5.11
N ASP A 75 -7.62 33.87 6.02
CA ASP A 75 -6.19 33.70 5.69
C ASP A 75 -5.88 32.32 5.07
N ASP A 76 -6.81 31.37 5.15
CA ASP A 76 -6.73 30.03 4.56
C ASP A 76 -7.48 29.92 3.23
N ALA A 77 -8.18 30.99 2.82
CA ALA A 77 -9.17 30.93 1.76
C ALA A 77 -8.58 30.52 0.41
N PHE A 78 -7.38 31.00 0.08
CA PHE A 78 -6.75 30.67 -1.19
C PHE A 78 -6.39 29.19 -1.28
N HIS A 79 -5.79 28.62 -0.23
CA HIS A 79 -5.48 27.20 -0.19
C HIS A 79 -6.75 26.35 -0.37
N MET A 80 -7.79 26.64 0.42
CA MET A 80 -9.01 25.86 0.44
C MET A 80 -9.81 25.96 -0.86
N LEU A 81 -9.92 27.17 -1.43
CA LEU A 81 -10.50 27.35 -2.76
C LEU A 81 -9.65 26.62 -3.81
N GLY A 82 -8.32 26.65 -3.70
CA GLY A 82 -7.43 25.92 -4.61
C GLY A 82 -7.77 24.42 -4.67
N LEU A 83 -8.02 23.80 -3.52
CA LEU A 83 -8.46 22.41 -3.44
C LEU A 83 -9.83 22.19 -4.10
N ILE A 84 -10.81 23.06 -3.85
CA ILE A 84 -12.15 22.96 -4.47
C ILE A 84 -12.04 23.10 -6.01
N TYR A 85 -11.28 24.06 -6.51
CA TYR A 85 -11.09 24.26 -7.95
C TYR A 85 -10.34 23.10 -8.61
N LYS A 86 -9.40 22.47 -7.90
CA LYS A 86 -8.73 21.25 -8.36
C LYS A 86 -9.74 20.12 -8.53
N ASP A 87 -10.65 19.94 -7.59
CA ASP A 87 -11.70 18.91 -7.67
C ASP A 87 -12.78 19.20 -8.72
N LEU A 88 -13.01 20.48 -9.03
CA LEU A 88 -13.87 20.92 -10.13
C LEU A 88 -13.22 20.80 -11.52
N ASP A 89 -12.00 20.25 -11.62
CA ASP A 89 -11.21 20.16 -12.86
C ASP A 89 -10.97 21.54 -13.52
N LEU A 90 -10.69 22.55 -12.68
CA LEU A 90 -10.34 23.91 -13.10
C LEU A 90 -8.87 24.22 -12.72
N PRO A 91 -7.89 23.56 -13.36
CA PRO A 91 -6.51 23.54 -12.91
C PRO A 91 -5.82 24.90 -12.93
N LEU A 92 -6.14 25.78 -13.89
CA LEU A 92 -5.54 27.12 -13.98
C LEU A 92 -5.93 28.02 -12.79
N SER A 93 -7.19 27.92 -12.36
CA SER A 93 -7.68 28.65 -11.18
C SER A 93 -7.09 28.09 -9.90
N ALA A 94 -7.04 26.75 -9.77
CA ALA A 94 -6.41 26.08 -8.65
C ALA A 94 -4.93 26.47 -8.50
N GLU A 95 -4.16 26.40 -9.59
CA GLU A 95 -2.74 26.79 -9.61
C GLU A 95 -2.56 28.25 -9.15
N ARG A 96 -3.36 29.18 -9.68
CA ARG A 96 -3.28 30.59 -9.30
C ARG A 96 -3.59 30.80 -7.83
N LEU A 97 -4.58 30.12 -7.29
CA LEU A 97 -4.93 30.18 -5.87
C LEU A 97 -3.81 29.63 -4.99
N PHE A 98 -3.20 28.49 -5.34
CA PHE A 98 -2.04 27.97 -4.60
C PHE A 98 -0.83 28.90 -4.66
N ARG A 99 -0.55 29.55 -5.80
CA ARG A 99 0.50 30.57 -5.90
C ARG A 99 0.26 31.75 -4.97
N LEU A 100 -0.98 32.26 -4.95
CA LEU A 100 -1.35 33.36 -4.08
C LEU A 100 -1.22 32.99 -2.60
N SER A 101 -1.61 31.75 -2.26
CA SER A 101 -1.46 31.22 -0.90
C SER A 101 0.02 31.07 -0.50
N TRP A 102 0.86 30.55 -1.41
CA TRP A 102 2.30 30.49 -1.22
C TRP A 102 2.93 31.87 -0.95
N ASP A 103 2.52 32.87 -1.71
CA ASP A 103 3.06 34.23 -1.59
C ASP A 103 2.56 34.97 -0.33
N ALA A 104 1.28 34.78 0.04
CA ALA A 104 0.60 35.68 0.99
C ALA A 104 0.17 35.04 2.31
N ASP A 105 -0.20 33.75 2.34
CA ASP A 105 -0.87 33.14 3.49
C ASP A 105 0.13 32.82 4.61
N THR A 106 -0.36 32.58 5.83
CA THR A 106 0.47 32.14 6.97
C THR A 106 0.62 30.61 7.00
N GLU A 107 1.50 30.11 7.87
CA GLU A 107 1.56 28.68 8.14
C GLU A 107 0.27 28.20 8.85
N PRO A 108 -0.20 26.96 8.60
CA PRO A 108 0.41 25.93 7.74
C PRO A 108 0.06 26.04 6.25
N TRP A 109 -0.89 26.91 5.89
CA TRP A 109 -1.48 26.97 4.53
C TRP A 109 -0.49 27.33 3.44
N ARG A 110 0.49 28.18 3.76
CA ARG A 110 1.59 28.47 2.84
C ARG A 110 2.32 27.20 2.43
N ARG A 111 2.76 26.37 3.40
CA ARG A 111 3.46 25.11 3.12
C ARG A 111 2.58 24.13 2.36
N GLU A 112 1.32 23.96 2.78
CA GLU A 112 0.40 23.04 2.11
C GLU A 112 0.12 23.46 0.65
N SER A 113 -0.03 24.76 0.40
CA SER A 113 -0.19 25.30 -0.97
C SER A 113 1.06 25.15 -1.82
N LEU A 114 2.26 25.25 -1.24
CA LEU A 114 3.50 24.93 -1.95
C LEU A 114 3.46 23.47 -2.43
N LEU A 115 3.14 22.53 -1.55
CA LEU A 115 3.10 21.10 -1.90
C LEU A 115 2.07 20.81 -3.00
N GLU A 116 0.88 21.40 -2.92
CA GLU A 116 -0.12 21.29 -3.98
C GLU A 116 0.35 21.90 -5.31
N LEU A 117 1.00 23.06 -5.26
CA LEU A 117 1.55 23.72 -6.44
C LEU A 117 2.67 22.90 -7.10
N LEU A 118 3.56 22.29 -6.30
CA LEU A 118 4.60 21.38 -6.81
C LEU A 118 3.96 20.19 -7.56
N ARG A 119 2.90 19.59 -7.02
CA ARG A 119 2.16 18.50 -7.70
C ARG A 119 1.52 18.97 -9.01
N VAL A 120 0.90 20.15 -9.01
CA VAL A 120 0.30 20.73 -10.24
C VAL A 120 1.34 20.95 -11.33
N LEU A 121 2.50 21.49 -10.97
CA LEU A 121 3.59 21.73 -11.92
C LEU A 121 4.23 20.43 -12.44
N GLU A 122 4.35 19.42 -11.59
CA GLU A 122 4.84 18.10 -11.98
C GLU A 122 3.91 17.41 -12.98
N VAL A 123 2.60 17.40 -12.72
CA VAL A 123 1.58 16.83 -13.62
C VAL A 123 1.52 17.59 -14.95
N SER A 124 1.75 18.90 -14.92
CA SER A 124 1.77 19.76 -16.12
C SER A 124 3.13 19.75 -16.84
N GLU A 125 4.08 18.93 -16.39
CA GLU A 125 5.43 18.80 -16.95
C GLU A 125 6.23 20.13 -17.04
N ARG A 126 5.92 21.10 -16.17
CA ARG A 126 6.59 22.43 -16.11
C ARG A 126 7.85 22.37 -15.26
N TYR A 127 8.76 21.46 -15.59
CA TYR A 127 9.92 21.12 -14.75
C TYR A 127 10.87 22.29 -14.41
N PRO A 128 11.20 23.22 -15.31
CA PRO A 128 12.05 24.36 -14.95
C PRO A 128 11.43 25.25 -13.87
N GLU A 129 10.10 25.38 -13.88
CA GLU A 129 9.38 26.19 -12.91
C GLU A 129 9.19 25.43 -11.59
N LEU A 130 8.98 24.11 -11.68
CA LEU A 130 8.96 23.20 -10.54
C LEU A 130 10.29 23.24 -9.77
N GLU A 131 11.42 23.23 -10.48
CA GLU A 131 12.76 23.31 -9.88
C GLU A 131 12.94 24.61 -9.09
N VAL A 132 12.61 25.76 -9.69
CA VAL A 132 12.72 27.07 -9.03
C VAL A 132 11.85 27.13 -7.79
N LEU A 133 10.60 26.64 -7.89
CA LEU A 133 9.66 26.67 -6.78
C LEU A 133 10.06 25.70 -5.66
N ALA A 134 10.50 24.49 -6.00
CA ALA A 134 10.96 23.50 -5.02
C ALA A 134 12.26 23.98 -4.34
N GLY A 135 13.15 24.65 -5.08
CA GLY A 135 14.34 25.31 -4.53
C GLY A 135 13.97 26.40 -3.52
N ALA A 136 13.02 27.29 -3.86
CA ALA A 136 12.52 28.31 -2.93
C ALA A 136 11.83 27.69 -1.70
N GLY A 137 11.11 26.58 -1.89
CA GLY A 137 10.53 25.79 -0.81
C GLY A 137 11.58 25.23 0.14
N ARG A 138 12.66 24.66 -0.42
CA ARG A 138 13.79 24.13 0.32
C ARG A 138 14.54 25.22 1.10
N ASP A 139 14.78 26.38 0.48
CA ASP A 139 15.41 27.52 1.17
C ASP A 139 14.59 28.00 2.38
N ARG A 140 13.26 27.86 2.31
CA ARG A 140 12.34 28.28 3.37
C ARG A 140 12.14 27.23 4.46
N TYR A 141 11.91 25.98 4.09
CA TYR A 141 11.51 24.90 4.99
C TYR A 141 12.62 23.89 5.29
N GLY A 142 13.81 24.08 4.70
CA GLY A 142 14.92 23.15 4.81
C GLY A 142 14.78 21.96 3.88
N ASP A 143 15.55 20.92 4.17
CA ASP A 143 15.59 19.68 3.40
C ASP A 143 14.38 18.78 3.71
N GLU A 144 13.16 19.31 3.53
CA GLU A 144 11.94 18.55 3.78
C GLU A 144 11.76 17.43 2.73
N PRO A 145 11.50 16.16 3.12
CA PRO A 145 11.52 15.03 2.20
C PRO A 145 10.59 15.17 0.98
N GLU A 146 9.38 15.71 1.17
CA GLU A 146 8.41 15.85 0.08
C GLU A 146 8.82 16.92 -0.93
N ILE A 147 9.36 18.05 -0.46
CA ILE A 147 9.89 19.13 -1.32
C ILE A 147 11.11 18.63 -2.09
N LEU A 148 12.03 17.94 -1.41
CA LEU A 148 13.21 17.34 -2.05
C LEU A 148 12.81 16.33 -3.13
N ARG A 149 11.80 15.49 -2.89
CA ARG A 149 11.31 14.54 -3.91
C ARG A 149 10.87 15.25 -5.19
N HIS A 150 10.12 16.34 -5.08
CA HIS A 150 9.70 17.14 -6.24
C HIS A 150 10.88 17.85 -6.93
N LEU A 151 11.83 18.39 -6.15
CA LEU A 151 13.05 18.96 -6.69
C LEU A 151 13.85 17.93 -7.50
N ILE A 152 14.07 16.74 -6.94
CA ILE A 152 14.81 15.65 -7.59
C ILE A 152 14.10 15.19 -8.86
N SER A 153 12.77 15.04 -8.82
CA SER A 153 11.95 14.75 -10.02
C SER A 153 12.19 15.78 -11.12
N SER A 154 12.14 17.08 -10.78
CA SER A 154 12.35 18.16 -11.74
C SER A 154 13.75 18.18 -12.35
N LEU A 155 14.77 17.85 -11.56
CA LEU A 155 16.17 17.81 -11.99
C LEU A 155 16.41 16.61 -12.90
N TYR A 156 15.88 15.44 -12.54
CA TYR A 156 15.95 14.23 -13.34
C TYR A 156 15.35 14.44 -14.73
N ARG A 157 14.17 15.08 -14.81
CA ARG A 157 13.48 15.38 -16.07
C ARG A 157 14.21 16.39 -16.97
N GLN A 158 15.17 17.11 -16.40
CA GLN A 158 16.02 18.06 -17.11
C GLN A 158 17.44 17.52 -17.35
N ASP A 159 17.67 16.22 -17.12
CA ASP A 159 18.97 15.55 -17.24
C ASP A 159 20.08 16.20 -16.39
N LYS A 160 19.72 16.84 -15.27
CA LYS A 160 20.65 17.38 -14.26
C LYS A 160 21.10 16.28 -13.31
N ASP A 161 21.74 15.26 -13.88
CA ASP A 161 22.03 14.00 -13.18
C ASP A 161 22.93 14.21 -11.95
N ALA A 162 23.87 15.16 -11.96
CA ALA A 162 24.79 15.38 -10.85
C ALA A 162 24.05 15.92 -9.60
N GLU A 163 23.12 16.83 -9.82
CA GLU A 163 22.25 17.40 -8.80
C GLU A 163 21.25 16.37 -8.28
N VAL A 164 20.71 15.50 -9.14
CA VAL A 164 19.90 14.34 -8.72
C VAL A 164 20.66 13.52 -7.69
N ILE A 165 21.90 13.11 -7.98
CA ILE A 165 22.71 12.33 -7.04
C ILE A 165 22.92 13.07 -5.73
N ALA A 166 23.29 14.36 -5.79
CA ALA A 166 23.57 15.16 -4.60
C ALA A 166 22.35 15.27 -3.68
N PHE A 167 21.16 15.60 -4.23
CA PHE A 167 19.94 15.72 -3.44
C PHE A 167 19.35 14.37 -3.03
N SER A 168 19.56 13.31 -3.81
CA SER A 168 19.19 11.95 -3.43
C SER A 168 19.93 11.48 -2.18
N THR A 169 21.23 11.76 -2.06
CA THR A 169 22.00 11.43 -0.85
C THR A 169 21.42 12.12 0.39
N ILE A 170 21.06 13.40 0.29
CA ILE A 170 20.45 14.14 1.40
C ILE A 170 19.10 13.51 1.79
N LEU A 171 18.27 13.17 0.80
CA LEU A 171 16.97 12.55 1.05
C LEU A 171 17.11 11.17 1.72
N ASP A 172 18.06 10.34 1.25
CA ASP A 172 18.33 9.02 1.81
C ASP A 172 18.78 9.11 3.29
N GLU A 173 19.61 10.10 3.64
CA GLU A 173 20.06 10.34 5.03
C GLU A 173 18.89 10.74 5.95
N LEU A 174 17.98 11.58 5.46
CA LEU A 174 16.81 12.02 6.21
C LEU A 174 15.82 10.89 6.48
N ILE A 175 15.57 10.06 5.46
CA ILE A 175 14.65 8.92 5.56
C ILE A 175 15.26 7.85 6.47
N SER A 176 16.55 7.54 6.30
CA SER A 176 17.24 6.53 7.12
C SER A 176 17.35 6.92 8.59
N GLY A 177 17.35 8.22 8.90
CA GLY A 177 17.33 8.75 10.27
C GLY A 177 15.95 8.83 10.91
N SER A 178 14.88 8.57 10.15
CA SER A 178 13.52 8.55 10.65
C SER A 178 13.11 7.12 11.04
N ASP A 179 12.47 6.95 12.21
CA ASP A 179 11.88 5.65 12.60
C ASP A 179 10.75 5.19 11.64
N SER A 180 10.35 6.04 10.69
CA SER A 180 9.51 5.62 9.56
C SER A 180 10.35 4.86 8.54
N ALA A 181 10.20 3.54 8.53
CA ALA A 181 10.74 2.61 7.54
C ALA A 181 10.11 2.78 6.13
N ASP A 182 9.82 4.01 5.72
CA ASP A 182 9.34 4.30 4.38
C ASP A 182 10.53 4.27 3.43
N VAL A 183 10.77 3.10 2.84
CA VAL A 183 11.69 2.93 1.72
C VAL A 183 11.36 3.99 0.66
N PRO A 184 12.35 4.75 0.15
CA PRO A 184 12.11 5.68 -0.94
C PRO A 184 11.32 4.99 -2.05
N GLY A 185 10.27 5.61 -2.59
CA GLY A 185 9.43 4.96 -3.60
C GLY A 185 10.26 4.43 -4.79
N SER A 186 9.81 3.35 -5.43
CA SER A 186 10.48 2.74 -6.60
C SER A 186 10.90 3.76 -7.65
N GLU A 187 10.06 4.77 -7.88
CA GLU A 187 10.29 5.86 -8.82
C GLU A 187 11.57 6.67 -8.50
N PHE A 188 11.84 6.93 -7.22
CA PHE A 188 13.07 7.61 -6.80
C PHE A 188 14.31 6.72 -7.03
N ALA A 189 14.23 5.44 -6.67
CA ALA A 189 15.30 4.49 -6.92
C ALA A 189 15.60 4.36 -8.42
N PHE A 190 14.58 4.46 -9.27
CA PHE A 190 14.75 4.53 -10.73
C PHE A 190 15.52 5.77 -11.18
N TRP A 191 15.14 6.97 -10.72
CA TRP A 191 15.86 8.20 -11.08
C TRP A 191 17.33 8.13 -10.68
N LEU A 192 17.61 7.62 -9.49
CA LEU A 192 18.95 7.47 -8.94
C LEU A 192 19.78 6.44 -9.72
N ALA A 193 19.19 5.31 -10.11
CA ALA A 193 19.84 4.30 -10.94
C ALA A 193 20.21 4.83 -12.34
N VAL A 194 19.27 5.51 -13.01
CA VAL A 194 19.49 6.11 -14.33
C VAL A 194 20.56 7.19 -14.27
N SER A 195 20.41 8.16 -13.37
CA SER A 195 21.36 9.29 -13.24
C SER A 195 22.77 8.80 -12.93
N SER A 196 22.90 7.79 -12.05
CA SER A 196 24.21 7.18 -11.73
C SER A 196 24.85 6.52 -12.95
N SER A 197 24.05 5.83 -13.77
CA SER A 197 24.54 5.14 -14.97
C SER A 197 24.98 6.11 -16.07
N ARG A 198 24.25 7.22 -16.28
CA ARG A 198 24.60 8.28 -17.23
C ARG A 198 25.93 8.94 -16.88
N LEU A 199 26.14 9.19 -15.59
CA LEU A 199 27.40 9.74 -15.06
C LEU A 199 28.53 8.70 -14.92
N ARG A 200 28.24 7.41 -15.15
CA ARG A 200 29.18 6.28 -14.97
C ARG A 200 29.82 6.25 -13.59
N LEU A 201 29.04 6.54 -12.55
CA LEU A 201 29.52 6.47 -11.17
C LEU A 201 29.87 5.03 -10.80
N PRO A 202 30.94 4.77 -10.01
CA PRO A 202 31.26 3.41 -9.57
C PRO A 202 30.07 2.73 -8.88
N GLY A 203 29.78 1.48 -9.24
CA GLY A 203 28.69 0.70 -8.64
C GLY A 203 27.28 1.11 -9.08
N TRP A 204 27.12 1.87 -10.17
CA TRP A 204 25.80 2.24 -10.68
C TRP A 204 24.92 1.02 -11.01
N GLU A 205 25.54 -0.11 -11.35
CA GLU A 205 24.85 -1.38 -11.63
C GLU A 205 24.08 -1.89 -10.39
N ASP A 206 24.64 -1.70 -9.20
CA ASP A 206 24.03 -2.15 -7.94
C ASP A 206 22.74 -1.39 -7.62
N ARG A 207 22.59 -0.16 -8.13
CA ARG A 207 21.36 0.62 -7.96
C ARG A 207 20.21 0.06 -8.81
N TYR A 208 20.49 -0.45 -10.01
CA TYR A 208 19.48 -1.20 -10.77
C TYR A 208 19.13 -2.51 -10.06
N ARG A 209 20.13 -3.24 -9.54
CA ARG A 209 19.87 -4.46 -8.77
C ARG A 209 18.97 -4.18 -7.58
N ALA A 210 19.32 -3.20 -6.75
CA ALA A 210 18.53 -2.78 -5.60
C ALA A 210 17.11 -2.40 -5.99
N LEU A 211 16.93 -1.61 -7.06
CA LEU A 211 15.59 -1.26 -7.55
C LEU A 211 14.72 -2.51 -7.81
N PHE A 212 15.25 -3.48 -8.56
CA PHE A 212 14.50 -4.70 -8.89
C PHE A 212 14.39 -5.68 -7.71
N VAL A 213 15.35 -5.69 -6.79
CA VAL A 213 15.38 -6.65 -5.66
C VAL A 213 14.51 -6.16 -4.52
N ASP A 214 14.54 -4.87 -4.21
CA ASP A 214 13.98 -4.29 -2.98
C ASP A 214 12.56 -3.77 -3.18
N HIS A 215 12.17 -3.39 -4.40
CA HIS A 215 10.84 -2.86 -4.68
C HIS A 215 9.93 -3.89 -5.34
N GLN A 216 8.65 -3.86 -4.98
CA GLN A 216 7.62 -4.69 -5.62
C GLN A 216 7.40 -4.23 -7.08
N ALA A 217 7.07 -5.18 -7.97
CA ALA A 217 6.76 -4.87 -9.37
C ALA A 217 5.62 -3.84 -9.50
N ASP A 218 5.89 -2.76 -10.23
CA ASP A 218 4.98 -1.66 -10.52
C ASP A 218 5.36 -0.96 -11.85
N GLN A 219 4.63 0.09 -12.25
CA GLN A 219 4.86 0.79 -13.52
C GLN A 219 6.28 1.34 -13.67
N THR A 220 7.00 1.61 -12.57
CA THR A 220 8.40 2.04 -12.60
C THR A 220 9.26 0.97 -13.28
N HIS A 221 9.02 -0.31 -12.99
CA HIS A 221 9.80 -1.42 -13.54
C HIS A 221 9.67 -1.52 -15.07
N SER A 222 8.50 -1.19 -15.64
CA SER A 222 8.33 -1.07 -17.09
C SER A 222 9.18 0.04 -17.69
N ARG A 223 9.16 1.22 -17.08
CA ARG A 223 9.96 2.36 -17.54
C ARG A 223 11.46 2.10 -17.45
N VAL A 224 11.89 1.41 -16.40
CA VAL A 224 13.29 1.01 -16.23
C VAL A 224 13.70 0.03 -17.31
N TRP A 225 12.85 -0.95 -17.60
CA TRP A 225 13.13 -1.90 -18.68
C TRP A 225 13.20 -1.22 -20.04
N ASP A 226 12.28 -0.31 -20.36
CA ASP A 226 12.31 0.47 -21.60
C ASP A 226 13.61 1.28 -21.71
N HIS A 227 14.07 1.86 -20.60
CA HIS A 227 15.36 2.54 -20.54
C HIS A 227 16.53 1.58 -20.83
N LEU A 228 16.54 0.38 -20.26
CA LEU A 228 17.57 -0.63 -20.53
C LEU A 228 17.55 -1.09 -22.00
N GLN A 229 16.38 -1.29 -22.59
CA GLN A 229 16.23 -1.66 -24.00
C GLN A 229 16.73 -0.55 -24.94
N ALA A 230 16.44 0.70 -24.63
CA ALA A 230 16.94 1.85 -25.37
C ALA A 230 18.47 2.04 -25.22
N ASN A 231 19.09 1.45 -24.21
CA ASN A 231 20.51 1.60 -23.90
C ASN A 231 21.22 0.23 -23.79
N PRO A 232 21.46 -0.49 -24.91
CA PRO A 232 22.07 -1.83 -24.90
C PRO A 232 23.44 -1.88 -24.21
N GLY A 233 24.21 -0.79 -24.24
CA GLY A 233 25.49 -0.69 -23.54
C GLY A 233 25.34 -0.79 -22.01
N ILE A 234 24.26 -0.26 -21.46
CA ILE A 234 23.90 -0.38 -20.04
C ILE A 234 23.41 -1.81 -19.77
N ALA A 235 22.46 -2.29 -20.58
CA ALA A 235 21.89 -3.64 -20.43
C ALA A 235 22.96 -4.74 -20.47
N SER A 236 24.00 -4.58 -21.30
CA SER A 236 25.10 -5.56 -21.42
C SER A 236 25.94 -5.76 -20.16
N ARG A 237 25.76 -4.92 -19.12
CA ARG A 237 26.43 -5.06 -17.82
C ARG A 237 25.75 -6.04 -16.88
N PHE A 238 24.53 -6.45 -17.19
CA PHE A 238 23.78 -7.42 -16.41
C PHE A 238 23.91 -8.81 -17.04
N SER A 239 23.96 -9.82 -16.20
CA SER A 239 23.89 -11.22 -16.62
C SER A 239 22.53 -11.52 -17.24
N LEU A 240 22.48 -12.60 -18.03
CA LEU A 240 21.23 -13.07 -18.62
C LEU A 240 20.14 -13.34 -17.56
N VAL A 241 20.53 -13.89 -16.40
CA VAL A 241 19.58 -14.23 -15.33
C VAL A 241 19.02 -12.97 -14.65
N GLU A 242 19.85 -11.93 -14.46
CA GLU A 242 19.37 -10.63 -13.98
C GLU A 242 18.39 -10.00 -14.96
N LEU A 243 18.71 -10.01 -16.26
CA LEU A 243 17.80 -9.48 -17.28
C LEU A 243 16.47 -10.25 -17.34
N LEU A 244 16.50 -11.57 -17.15
CA LEU A 244 15.27 -12.37 -17.03
C LEU A 244 14.44 -11.98 -15.79
N PHE A 245 15.10 -11.73 -14.66
CA PHE A 245 14.42 -11.26 -13.44
C PHE A 245 13.80 -9.87 -13.64
N PHE A 246 14.54 -8.96 -14.28
CA PHE A 246 14.04 -7.63 -14.59
C PHE A 246 12.83 -7.68 -15.55
N GLU A 247 12.91 -8.52 -16.57
CA GLU A 247 11.80 -8.76 -17.51
C GLU A 247 10.58 -9.36 -16.78
N ALA A 248 10.79 -10.29 -15.85
CA ALA A 248 9.70 -10.90 -15.09
C ALA A 248 8.91 -9.86 -14.29
N LYS A 249 9.62 -8.93 -13.61
CA LYS A 249 9.00 -7.85 -12.85
C LYS A 249 8.23 -6.88 -13.74
N ARG A 250 8.81 -6.47 -14.89
CA ARG A 250 8.09 -5.67 -15.87
C ARG A 250 6.81 -6.35 -16.33
N LEU A 251 6.90 -7.60 -16.76
CA LEU A 251 5.74 -8.36 -17.26
C LEU A 251 4.63 -8.42 -16.21
N LEU A 252 4.99 -8.62 -14.94
CA LEU A 252 4.05 -8.60 -13.83
C LEU A 252 3.40 -7.22 -13.65
N ALA A 253 4.19 -6.14 -13.70
CA ALA A 253 3.69 -4.76 -13.61
C ALA A 253 2.70 -4.39 -14.72
N GLU A 254 2.88 -4.97 -15.92
CA GLU A 254 1.99 -4.79 -17.07
C GLU A 254 0.77 -5.72 -17.05
N GLY A 255 0.66 -6.59 -16.04
CA GLY A 255 -0.44 -7.57 -15.93
C GLY A 255 -0.28 -8.80 -16.84
N GLN A 256 0.87 -8.97 -17.51
CA GLN A 256 1.21 -10.14 -18.33
C GLN A 256 1.67 -11.31 -17.44
N THR A 257 0.76 -11.78 -16.59
CA THR A 257 1.10 -12.67 -15.45
C THR A 257 1.55 -14.06 -15.86
N VAL A 258 1.10 -14.60 -17.00
CA VAL A 258 1.50 -15.92 -17.50
C VAL A 258 2.96 -15.87 -17.95
N GLU A 259 3.31 -14.90 -18.78
CA GLU A 259 4.66 -14.65 -19.28
C GLU A 259 5.60 -14.28 -18.13
N ALA A 260 5.16 -13.43 -17.19
CA ALA A 260 5.92 -13.11 -15.98
C ALA A 260 6.25 -14.39 -15.19
N THR A 261 5.28 -15.29 -15.02
CA THR A 261 5.50 -16.57 -14.34
C THR A 261 6.52 -17.43 -15.08
N ASP A 262 6.46 -17.48 -16.41
CA ASP A 262 7.44 -18.20 -17.24
C ASP A 262 8.85 -17.64 -17.09
N ARG A 263 9.01 -16.31 -16.98
CA ARG A 263 10.30 -15.69 -16.69
C ARG A 263 10.79 -15.98 -15.28
N PHE A 264 9.93 -15.87 -14.28
CA PHE A 264 10.30 -16.24 -12.91
C PHE A 264 10.68 -17.72 -12.78
N PHE A 265 10.07 -18.63 -13.55
CA PHE A 265 10.50 -20.04 -13.58
C PHE A 265 11.92 -20.18 -14.12
N GLN A 266 12.25 -19.48 -15.21
CA GLN A 266 13.61 -19.47 -15.74
C GLN A 266 14.62 -18.91 -14.73
N VAL A 267 14.24 -17.85 -13.99
CA VAL A 267 15.06 -17.29 -12.91
C VAL A 267 15.24 -18.31 -11.78
N ALA A 268 14.16 -18.94 -11.30
CA ALA A 268 14.22 -19.94 -10.23
C ALA A 268 15.06 -21.17 -10.59
N ASP A 269 15.10 -21.53 -11.87
CA ASP A 269 15.88 -22.65 -12.38
C ASP A 269 17.37 -22.27 -12.57
N ALA A 270 17.69 -20.98 -12.75
CA ALA A 270 19.05 -20.49 -13.02
C ALA A 270 19.76 -19.83 -11.82
N SER A 271 19.05 -19.04 -11.01
CA SER A 271 19.55 -18.40 -9.79
C SER A 271 18.41 -18.15 -8.80
N ARG A 272 18.39 -18.95 -7.73
CA ARG A 272 17.38 -18.82 -6.66
C ARG A 272 17.63 -17.61 -5.77
N GLU A 273 18.84 -17.09 -5.73
CA GLU A 273 19.24 -15.98 -4.86
C GLU A 273 18.52 -14.68 -5.18
N LEU A 274 18.33 -14.34 -6.46
CA LEU A 274 17.60 -13.13 -6.87
C LEU A 274 16.14 -13.14 -6.40
N LEU A 275 15.56 -14.32 -6.20
CA LEU A 275 14.17 -14.46 -5.76
C LEU A 275 14.03 -14.40 -4.24
N LEU A 276 15.10 -14.54 -3.46
CA LEU A 276 15.00 -14.64 -2.00
C LEU A 276 14.71 -13.32 -1.30
N SER A 277 14.76 -12.19 -2.00
CA SER A 277 14.35 -10.91 -1.41
C SER A 277 12.85 -10.90 -1.10
N PRO A 278 12.41 -10.11 -0.10
CA PRO A 278 10.98 -10.03 0.25
C PRO A 278 10.10 -9.67 -0.95
N SER A 279 10.51 -8.69 -1.74
CA SER A 279 9.80 -8.24 -2.95
C SER A 279 9.89 -9.26 -4.09
N GLY A 280 11.05 -9.91 -4.28
CA GLY A 280 11.22 -10.97 -5.28
C GLY A 280 10.31 -12.18 -5.04
N LEU A 281 10.24 -12.67 -3.80
CA LEU A 281 9.34 -13.77 -3.41
C LEU A 281 7.87 -13.38 -3.57
N LEU A 282 7.51 -12.16 -3.16
CA LEU A 282 6.14 -11.66 -3.27
C LEU A 282 5.71 -11.55 -4.73
N ASP A 283 6.54 -10.99 -5.61
CA ASP A 283 6.24 -10.86 -7.03
C ASP A 283 6.12 -12.24 -7.70
N PHE A 284 6.99 -13.17 -7.35
CA PHE A 284 6.88 -14.54 -7.85
C PHE A 284 5.60 -15.25 -7.37
N TYR A 285 5.21 -15.02 -6.11
CA TYR A 285 3.94 -15.51 -5.55
C TYR A 285 2.75 -14.93 -6.32
N LEU A 286 2.72 -13.61 -6.53
CA LEU A 286 1.63 -12.91 -7.21
C LEU A 286 1.48 -13.39 -8.66
N ALA A 287 2.60 -13.49 -9.40
CA ALA A 287 2.61 -14.00 -10.76
C ALA A 287 2.00 -15.42 -10.83
N GLY A 288 2.45 -16.33 -9.97
CA GLY A 288 1.93 -17.71 -9.91
C GLY A 288 0.48 -17.81 -9.46
N SER A 289 0.06 -16.96 -8.53
CA SER A 289 -1.31 -16.93 -8.00
C SER A 289 -2.33 -16.54 -9.08
N ILE A 290 -2.01 -15.49 -9.86
CA ILE A 290 -2.91 -14.91 -10.86
C ILE A 290 -2.90 -15.70 -12.18
N SER A 291 -1.75 -16.26 -12.58
CA SER A 291 -1.60 -16.96 -13.86
C SER A 291 -2.28 -18.33 -13.94
N GLY A 292 -2.88 -18.84 -12.85
CA GLY A 292 -3.45 -20.18 -12.79
C GLY A 292 -2.41 -21.31 -12.67
N ARG A 293 -1.15 -20.97 -12.33
CA ARG A 293 -0.03 -21.93 -12.23
C ARG A 293 0.38 -22.20 -10.79
N GLN A 294 -0.57 -22.12 -9.86
CA GLN A 294 -0.27 -22.05 -8.42
C GLN A 294 0.58 -23.24 -7.92
N SER A 295 0.21 -24.48 -8.28
CA SER A 295 0.96 -25.68 -7.86
C SER A 295 2.38 -25.73 -8.42
N ALA A 296 2.58 -25.32 -9.67
CA ALA A 296 3.91 -25.32 -10.29
C ALA A 296 4.81 -24.25 -9.67
N THR A 297 4.26 -23.07 -9.37
CA THR A 297 4.97 -22.02 -8.64
C THR A 297 5.31 -22.46 -7.21
N ALA A 298 4.37 -23.10 -6.51
CA ALA A 298 4.59 -23.61 -5.16
C ALA A 298 5.75 -24.63 -5.10
N ALA A 299 5.82 -25.55 -6.07
CA ALA A 299 6.91 -26.52 -6.16
C ALA A 299 8.29 -25.85 -6.29
N ARG A 300 8.40 -24.78 -7.08
CA ARG A 300 9.65 -24.01 -7.20
C ARG A 300 9.98 -23.20 -5.94
N MET A 301 8.97 -22.64 -5.27
CA MET A 301 9.17 -21.98 -3.98
C MET A 301 9.68 -22.93 -2.90
N ILE A 302 9.21 -24.18 -2.89
CA ILE A 302 9.77 -25.21 -2.01
C ILE A 302 11.25 -25.45 -2.34
N ALA A 303 11.60 -25.61 -3.62
CA ALA A 303 12.99 -25.82 -4.01
C ALA A 303 13.91 -24.63 -3.63
N ILE A 304 13.39 -23.39 -3.74
CA ILE A 304 14.08 -22.19 -3.24
C ILE A 304 14.28 -22.26 -1.73
N ALA A 305 13.24 -22.63 -0.97
CA ALA A 305 13.33 -22.74 0.48
C ALA A 305 14.30 -23.84 0.93
N ASP A 306 14.29 -25.00 0.27
CA ASP A 306 15.15 -26.14 0.63
C ASP A 306 16.63 -25.80 0.45
N GLU A 307 16.99 -25.03 -0.57
CA GLU A 307 18.35 -24.54 -0.77
C GLU A 307 18.73 -23.46 0.26
N ALA A 308 17.81 -22.53 0.54
CA ALA A 308 18.07 -21.42 1.44
C ALA A 308 18.09 -21.81 2.93
N ALA A 309 17.42 -22.90 3.32
CA ALA A 309 17.25 -23.30 4.71
C ALA A 309 18.56 -23.64 5.45
N THR A 310 19.64 -23.95 4.73
CA THR A 310 20.95 -24.24 5.35
C THR A 310 21.80 -23.01 5.62
N ASP A 311 21.42 -21.85 5.08
CA ASP A 311 22.14 -20.59 5.24
C ASP A 311 21.40 -19.66 6.19
N VAL A 312 22.04 -19.33 7.32
CA VAL A 312 21.48 -18.45 8.36
C VAL A 312 21.10 -17.08 7.77
N ALA A 313 21.83 -16.58 6.78
CA ALA A 313 21.52 -15.30 6.14
C ALA A 313 20.26 -15.35 5.25
N LYS A 314 19.81 -16.55 4.85
CA LYS A 314 18.71 -16.76 3.90
C LYS A 314 17.48 -17.42 4.53
N VAL A 315 17.55 -17.73 5.83
CA VAL A 315 16.52 -18.47 6.57
C VAL A 315 15.15 -17.80 6.52
N ASP A 316 15.10 -16.46 6.56
CA ASP A 316 13.85 -15.71 6.48
C ASP A 316 13.24 -15.77 5.06
N GLY A 317 14.07 -15.73 4.02
CA GLY A 317 13.65 -15.99 2.63
C GLY A 317 13.09 -17.40 2.46
N ALA A 318 13.74 -18.41 3.05
CA ALA A 318 13.25 -19.79 3.03
C ALA A 318 11.87 -19.92 3.69
N ARG A 319 11.70 -19.30 4.86
CA ARG A 319 10.44 -19.27 5.60
C ARG A 319 9.30 -18.64 4.79
N ARG A 320 9.54 -17.48 4.17
CA ARG A 320 8.55 -16.79 3.32
C ARG A 320 8.22 -17.58 2.07
N ALA A 321 9.22 -18.22 1.44
CA ALA A 321 8.99 -19.08 0.28
C ALA A 321 8.06 -20.26 0.62
N LEU A 322 8.22 -20.89 1.79
CA LEU A 322 7.31 -21.94 2.27
C LEU A 322 5.91 -21.40 2.60
N GLU A 323 5.81 -20.22 3.21
CA GLU A 323 4.51 -19.55 3.44
C GLU A 323 3.77 -19.36 2.11
N TYR A 324 4.44 -18.77 1.11
CA TYR A 324 3.84 -18.52 -0.20
C TYR A 324 3.51 -19.81 -0.95
N ALA A 325 4.36 -20.84 -0.88
CA ALA A 325 4.05 -22.15 -1.43
C ALA A 325 2.76 -22.74 -0.81
N GLY A 326 2.62 -22.63 0.51
CA GLY A 326 1.41 -23.06 1.22
C GLY A 326 0.15 -22.32 0.77
N ARG A 327 0.24 -20.99 0.62
CA ARG A 327 -0.86 -20.15 0.12
C ARG A 327 -1.25 -20.47 -1.32
N LEU A 328 -0.26 -20.78 -2.18
CA LEU A 328 -0.51 -21.19 -3.57
C LEU A 328 -1.22 -22.54 -3.64
N TYR A 329 -0.76 -23.54 -2.88
CA TYR A 329 -1.46 -24.83 -2.80
C TYR A 329 -2.88 -24.70 -2.25
N ARG A 330 -3.09 -23.84 -1.24
CA ARG A 330 -4.43 -23.54 -0.72
C ARG A 330 -5.33 -22.96 -1.81
N THR A 331 -4.80 -22.04 -2.62
CA THR A 331 -5.53 -21.41 -3.73
C THR A 331 -5.85 -22.44 -4.83
N ALA A 332 -4.95 -23.40 -5.06
CA ALA A 332 -5.17 -24.52 -5.98
C ALA A 332 -6.14 -25.61 -5.44
N GLY A 333 -6.65 -25.47 -4.21
CA GLY A 333 -7.47 -26.49 -3.55
C GLY A 333 -6.68 -27.71 -3.04
N ASN A 334 -5.35 -27.71 -3.12
CA ASN A 334 -4.49 -28.76 -2.57
C ASN A 334 -4.17 -28.48 -1.10
N TYR A 335 -5.18 -28.63 -0.23
CA TYR A 335 -5.04 -28.30 1.19
C TYR A 335 -4.03 -29.17 1.93
N ARG A 336 -3.80 -30.41 1.50
CA ARG A 336 -2.80 -31.30 2.12
C ARG A 336 -1.39 -30.74 1.96
N SER A 337 -0.99 -30.41 0.72
CA SER A 337 0.31 -29.78 0.48
C SER A 337 0.39 -28.38 1.12
N ALA A 338 -0.72 -27.64 1.16
CA ALA A 338 -0.75 -26.35 1.86
C ALA A 338 -0.39 -26.47 3.35
N ILE A 339 -1.05 -27.40 4.05
CA ILE A 339 -0.80 -27.69 5.47
C ILE A 339 0.67 -28.02 5.72
N GLU A 340 1.23 -28.92 4.91
CA GLU A 340 2.62 -29.35 5.04
C GLU A 340 3.60 -28.16 4.95
N GLN A 341 3.47 -27.32 3.91
CA GLN A 341 4.40 -26.21 3.72
C GLN A 341 4.22 -25.10 4.77
N LEU A 342 2.98 -24.82 5.19
CA LEU A 342 2.72 -23.84 6.25
C LEU A 342 3.27 -24.30 7.60
N GLN A 343 3.18 -25.60 7.91
CA GLN A 343 3.83 -26.17 9.10
C GLN A 343 5.34 -26.05 9.02
N ARG A 344 5.96 -26.38 7.87
CA ARG A 344 7.39 -26.21 7.66
C ARG A 344 7.83 -24.76 7.83
N SER A 345 7.04 -23.80 7.33
CA SER A 345 7.28 -22.36 7.52
C SER A 345 7.28 -21.98 9.01
N LEU A 346 6.29 -22.44 9.79
CA LEU A 346 6.22 -22.18 11.24
C LEU A 346 7.34 -22.83 12.06
N LEU A 347 7.92 -23.94 11.58
CA LEU A 347 9.04 -24.60 12.25
C LEU A 347 10.35 -23.81 12.09
N ILE A 348 10.46 -22.97 11.06
CA ILE A 348 11.57 -22.04 10.91
C ILE A 348 11.30 -20.86 11.85
N GLN A 349 11.91 -20.93 13.05
CA GLN A 349 11.62 -20.00 14.13
C GLN A 349 11.99 -18.56 13.73
N PRO A 350 11.08 -17.60 13.95
CA PRO A 350 11.41 -16.19 13.85
C PRO A 350 12.32 -15.74 15.00
N SER A 351 13.06 -14.65 14.79
CA SER A 351 13.94 -14.02 15.78
C SER A 351 13.21 -13.42 17.00
N GLY A 352 11.87 -13.44 17.01
CA GLY A 352 11.00 -13.11 18.15
C GLY A 352 10.49 -11.66 18.15
N THR A 353 10.75 -10.92 17.07
CA THR A 353 10.28 -9.54 16.88
C THR A 353 8.76 -9.47 16.75
N GLU A 354 8.17 -8.31 17.01
CA GLU A 354 6.72 -8.12 16.88
C GLU A 354 6.23 -8.34 15.44
N VAL A 355 6.99 -7.88 14.45
CA VAL A 355 6.70 -8.09 13.02
C VAL A 355 6.58 -9.59 12.72
N GLU A 356 7.52 -10.38 13.20
CA GLU A 356 7.49 -11.82 12.96
C GLU A 356 6.37 -12.55 13.71
N ARG A 357 5.93 -12.04 14.88
CA ARG A 357 4.74 -12.59 15.56
C ARG A 357 3.50 -12.39 14.71
N VAL A 358 3.32 -11.21 14.13
CA VAL A 358 2.21 -10.91 13.22
C VAL A 358 2.29 -11.79 11.98
N GLU A 359 3.49 -12.01 11.42
CA GLU A 359 3.66 -12.94 10.28
C GLU A 359 3.35 -14.39 10.66
N ALA A 360 3.83 -14.87 11.79
CA ALA A 360 3.53 -16.22 12.28
C ALA A 360 2.02 -16.42 12.50
N GLU A 361 1.34 -15.40 13.01
CA GLU A 361 -0.10 -15.41 13.21
C GLU A 361 -0.88 -15.54 11.89
N ARG A 362 -0.45 -14.79 10.87
CA ARG A 362 -0.97 -14.91 9.50
C ARG A 362 -0.77 -16.32 8.94
N VAL A 363 0.40 -16.94 9.16
CA VAL A 363 0.68 -18.31 8.72
C VAL A 363 -0.22 -19.32 9.46
N ARG A 364 -0.44 -19.15 10.77
CA ARG A 364 -1.38 -19.98 11.56
C ARG A 364 -2.81 -19.87 11.04
N TRP A 365 -3.25 -18.67 10.65
CA TRP A 365 -4.56 -18.48 10.02
C TRP A 365 -4.66 -19.29 8.73
N TYR A 366 -3.67 -19.21 7.83
CA TYR A 366 -3.70 -20.01 6.59
C TYR A 366 -3.67 -21.51 6.86
N LEU A 367 -2.93 -21.95 7.89
CA LEU A 367 -2.85 -23.34 8.29
C LEU A 367 -4.20 -23.86 8.80
N LEU A 368 -4.82 -23.16 9.75
CA LEU A 368 -6.14 -23.51 10.27
C LEU A 368 -7.19 -23.49 9.16
N SER A 369 -7.17 -22.46 8.32
CA SER A 369 -8.05 -22.31 7.16
C SER A 369 -7.91 -23.48 6.17
N SER A 370 -6.70 -24.02 6.00
CA SER A 370 -6.47 -25.19 5.13
C SER A 370 -6.95 -26.48 5.78
N ARG A 371 -6.78 -26.64 7.10
CA ARG A 371 -7.29 -27.79 7.87
C ARG A 371 -8.81 -27.86 7.85
N VAL A 372 -9.49 -26.75 8.15
CA VAL A 372 -10.97 -26.65 8.11
C VAL A 372 -11.54 -27.09 6.76
N ARG A 373 -10.86 -26.78 5.66
CA ARG A 373 -11.30 -27.14 4.30
C ARG A 373 -10.92 -28.54 3.86
N LEU A 374 -9.85 -29.10 4.40
CA LEU A 374 -9.43 -30.48 4.12
C LEU A 374 -10.31 -31.48 4.87
N ASP A 375 -10.40 -31.32 6.20
CA ASP A 375 -11.15 -32.19 7.09
C ASP A 375 -11.65 -31.39 8.31
N PRO A 376 -12.89 -30.88 8.29
CA PRO A 376 -13.43 -30.10 9.40
C PRO A 376 -13.62 -30.94 10.67
N VAL A 377 -13.81 -32.26 10.57
CA VAL A 377 -14.02 -33.14 11.73
C VAL A 377 -12.69 -33.37 12.46
N GLU A 378 -11.64 -33.71 11.73
CA GLU A 378 -10.28 -33.81 12.30
C GLU A 378 -9.82 -32.46 12.89
N THR A 379 -10.17 -31.36 12.23
CA THR A 379 -9.86 -30.02 12.71
C THR A 379 -10.54 -29.73 14.05
N ALA A 380 -11.81 -30.09 14.20
CA ALA A 380 -12.53 -29.94 15.47
C ALA A 380 -11.82 -30.71 16.61
N GLY A 381 -11.47 -31.97 16.38
CA GLY A 381 -10.82 -32.81 17.39
C GLY A 381 -9.39 -32.38 17.76
N SER A 382 -8.73 -31.60 16.90
CA SER A 382 -7.40 -31.05 17.18
C SER A 382 -7.42 -29.62 17.72
N LEU A 383 -8.59 -28.97 17.78
CA LEU A 383 -8.70 -27.54 18.09
C LEU A 383 -8.22 -27.20 19.51
N ALA A 384 -8.43 -28.08 20.48
CA ALA A 384 -7.98 -27.87 21.86
C ALA A 384 -6.45 -27.76 21.97
N ALA A 385 -5.70 -28.45 21.11
CA ALA A 385 -4.24 -28.38 21.07
C ALA A 385 -3.74 -27.15 20.29
N VAL A 386 -4.52 -26.65 19.33
CA VAL A 386 -4.14 -25.52 18.47
C VAL A 386 -4.44 -24.18 19.14
N THR A 387 -5.59 -24.07 19.83
CA THR A 387 -6.10 -22.82 20.41
C THR A 387 -5.10 -22.08 21.30
N PRO A 388 -4.32 -22.74 22.18
CA PRO A 388 -3.32 -22.05 23.02
C PRO A 388 -2.19 -21.37 22.23
N THR A 389 -2.02 -21.70 20.95
CA THR A 389 -1.00 -21.12 20.07
C THR A 389 -1.50 -19.95 19.23
N LEU A 390 -2.80 -19.69 19.26
CA LEU A 390 -3.44 -18.59 18.55
C LEU A 390 -3.38 -17.30 19.38
N GLY A 391 -3.24 -16.16 18.73
CA GLY A 391 -3.20 -14.83 19.32
C GLY A 391 -4.59 -14.24 19.51
N ASP A 392 -4.93 -13.20 18.74
CA ASP A 392 -6.21 -12.48 18.92
C ASP A 392 -7.40 -13.34 18.43
N PRO A 393 -8.38 -13.69 19.28
CA PRO A 393 -9.53 -14.46 18.85
C PRO A 393 -10.39 -13.78 17.78
N ALA A 394 -10.41 -12.43 17.71
CA ALA A 394 -11.17 -11.73 16.69
C ALA A 394 -10.64 -12.02 15.27
N TYR A 395 -9.33 -12.25 15.15
CA TYR A 395 -8.65 -12.57 13.89
C TYR A 395 -9.09 -13.92 13.28
N TYR A 396 -9.65 -14.84 14.09
CA TYR A 396 -10.04 -16.19 13.67
C TYR A 396 -11.56 -16.41 13.57
N ASN A 397 -12.37 -15.38 13.83
CA ASN A 397 -13.82 -15.50 13.86
C ASN A 397 -14.40 -16.08 12.56
N ASP A 398 -13.85 -15.70 11.41
CA ASP A 398 -14.29 -16.17 10.10
C ASP A 398 -14.00 -17.67 9.89
N LEU A 399 -12.83 -18.16 10.34
CA LEU A 399 -12.47 -19.57 10.26
C LEU A 399 -13.30 -20.43 11.21
N LEU A 400 -13.58 -19.94 12.42
CA LEU A 400 -14.44 -20.63 13.37
C LEU A 400 -15.89 -20.69 12.85
N ALA A 401 -16.39 -19.60 12.24
CA ALA A 401 -17.70 -19.62 11.59
C ALA A 401 -17.75 -20.57 10.38
N GLU A 402 -16.70 -20.62 9.55
CA GLU A 402 -16.59 -21.58 8.45
C GLU A 402 -16.59 -23.03 8.97
N LEU A 403 -15.85 -23.31 10.05
CA LEU A 403 -15.82 -24.63 10.69
C LEU A 403 -17.21 -25.04 11.16
N ALA A 404 -17.90 -24.18 11.91
CA ALA A 404 -19.27 -24.44 12.36
C ALA A 404 -20.22 -24.75 11.19
N THR A 405 -20.17 -23.92 10.15
CA THR A 405 -21.02 -24.07 8.95
C THR A 405 -20.76 -25.42 8.27
N ARG A 406 -19.50 -25.82 8.12
CA ARG A 406 -19.13 -27.11 7.50
C ARG A 406 -19.56 -28.29 8.35
N LEU A 407 -19.34 -28.24 9.66
CA LEU A 407 -19.73 -29.32 10.58
C LEU A 407 -21.25 -29.50 10.63
N ALA A 408 -22.00 -28.39 10.70
CA ALA A 408 -23.46 -28.41 10.63
C ALA A 408 -23.95 -28.96 9.28
N GLY A 409 -23.36 -28.52 8.17
CA GLY A 409 -23.70 -29.02 6.82
C GLY A 409 -23.37 -30.51 6.60
N LEU A 410 -22.41 -31.05 7.35
CA LEU A 410 -22.09 -32.48 7.39
C LEU A 410 -22.88 -33.26 8.46
N GLU A 411 -23.77 -32.58 9.20
CA GLU A 411 -24.51 -33.12 10.35
C GLU A 411 -23.60 -33.77 11.42
N ARG A 412 -22.38 -33.25 11.57
CA ARG A 412 -21.38 -33.71 12.55
C ARG A 412 -21.49 -32.94 13.86
N TRP A 413 -22.62 -33.12 14.54
CA TRP A 413 -22.96 -32.42 15.79
C TRP A 413 -22.03 -32.76 16.95
N ASP A 414 -21.49 -33.98 16.96
CA ASP A 414 -20.45 -34.44 17.88
C ASP A 414 -19.19 -33.58 17.77
N ALA A 415 -18.68 -33.43 16.55
CA ALA A 415 -17.51 -32.61 16.27
C ALA A 415 -17.79 -31.12 16.48
N LEU A 416 -19.01 -30.65 16.21
CA LEU A 416 -19.39 -29.25 16.48
C LEU A 416 -19.34 -28.95 17.99
N LEU A 417 -19.83 -29.87 18.82
CA LEU A 417 -19.77 -29.74 20.27
C LEU A 417 -18.32 -29.77 20.78
N GLU A 418 -17.51 -30.67 20.24
CA GLU A 418 -16.08 -30.76 20.55
C GLU A 418 -15.33 -29.46 20.19
N ALA A 419 -15.58 -28.91 19.00
CA ALA A 419 -15.03 -27.62 18.59
C ALA A 419 -15.47 -26.49 19.53
N TYR A 420 -16.75 -26.44 19.91
CA TYR A 420 -17.27 -25.46 20.87
C TYR A 420 -16.54 -25.53 22.21
N GLN A 421 -16.37 -26.74 22.76
CA GLN A 421 -15.66 -26.95 24.02
C GLN A 421 -14.20 -26.49 23.95
N ALA A 422 -13.51 -26.80 22.84
CA ALA A 422 -12.12 -26.43 22.64
C ALA A 422 -11.89 -24.91 22.53
N MET A 423 -12.85 -24.16 21.98
CA MET A 423 -12.71 -22.73 21.71
C MET A 423 -13.45 -21.82 22.72
N ARG A 424 -14.18 -22.39 23.70
CA ARG A 424 -15.03 -21.66 24.64
C ARG A 424 -14.31 -20.52 25.37
N ASP A 425 -13.10 -20.76 25.86
CA ASP A 425 -12.35 -19.77 26.65
C ASP A 425 -11.53 -18.82 25.78
N PHE A 426 -11.42 -19.11 24.48
CA PHE A 426 -10.66 -18.33 23.51
C PHE A 426 -11.55 -17.40 22.69
N ALA A 427 -12.61 -17.93 22.09
CA ALA A 427 -13.38 -17.23 21.07
C ALA A 427 -14.13 -16.01 21.60
N THR A 428 -14.42 -15.09 20.67
CA THR A 428 -15.22 -13.90 20.97
C THR A 428 -16.63 -14.26 21.40
N VAL A 429 -17.30 -13.37 22.15
CA VAL A 429 -18.69 -13.55 22.59
C VAL A 429 -19.62 -13.88 21.41
N GLY A 430 -19.45 -13.17 20.28
CA GLY A 430 -20.27 -13.39 19.09
C GLY A 430 -20.10 -14.78 18.49
N THR A 431 -18.85 -15.24 18.32
CA THR A 431 -18.55 -16.58 17.80
C THR A 431 -19.07 -17.68 18.71
N ARG A 432 -18.94 -17.52 20.04
CA ARG A 432 -19.50 -18.49 21.01
C ARG A 432 -21.02 -18.57 20.92
N ALA A 433 -21.70 -17.43 20.94
CA ALA A 433 -23.15 -17.38 20.83
C ALA A 433 -23.66 -18.03 19.55
N ALA A 434 -22.94 -17.88 18.43
CA ALA A 434 -23.29 -18.55 17.18
C ALA A 434 -23.22 -20.08 17.28
N TYR A 435 -22.16 -20.63 17.88
CA TYR A 435 -22.05 -22.06 18.14
C TYR A 435 -23.14 -22.56 19.10
N GLU A 436 -23.38 -21.83 20.20
CA GLU A 436 -24.43 -22.16 21.18
C GLU A 436 -25.81 -22.22 20.53
N LEU A 437 -26.12 -21.28 19.63
CA LEU A 437 -27.39 -21.25 18.91
C LEU A 437 -27.54 -22.48 17.99
N VAL A 438 -26.52 -22.83 17.22
CA VAL A 438 -26.55 -23.99 16.31
C VAL A 438 -26.68 -25.30 17.10
N LEU A 439 -25.97 -25.42 18.22
CA LEU A 439 -26.05 -26.59 19.11
C LEU A 439 -27.44 -26.68 19.79
N ALA A 440 -28.02 -25.56 20.23
CA ALA A 440 -29.35 -25.53 20.81
C ALA A 440 -30.42 -26.01 19.81
N GLU A 441 -30.31 -25.60 18.54
CA GLU A 441 -31.21 -26.05 17.48
C GLU A 441 -31.07 -27.56 17.22
N ALA A 442 -29.84 -28.09 17.17
CA ALA A 442 -29.59 -29.53 17.01
C ALA A 442 -30.19 -30.37 18.15
N ILE A 443 -30.22 -29.83 19.38
CA ILE A 443 -30.88 -30.45 20.53
C ILE A 443 -32.41 -30.36 20.42
N GLY A 444 -32.93 -29.19 20.01
CA GLY A 444 -34.36 -28.99 19.79
C GLY A 444 -34.94 -29.95 18.75
N GLN A 445 -34.15 -30.30 17.74
CA GLN A 445 -34.50 -31.29 16.72
C GLN A 445 -34.25 -32.74 17.16
N GLY A 446 -33.67 -32.98 18.33
CA GLY A 446 -33.40 -34.30 18.89
C GLY A 446 -32.21 -35.03 18.26
N VAL A 447 -31.37 -34.33 17.49
CA VAL A 447 -30.19 -34.92 16.82
C VAL A 447 -28.99 -34.97 17.77
N LEU A 448 -28.93 -34.06 18.76
CA LEU A 448 -27.95 -34.09 19.84
C LEU A 448 -28.66 -34.30 21.20
N PRO A 449 -28.20 -35.23 22.06
CA PRO A 449 -28.81 -35.46 23.37
C PRO A 449 -28.65 -34.25 24.29
N THR A 450 -29.67 -33.92 25.08
CA THR A 450 -29.62 -32.82 26.07
C THR A 450 -28.55 -33.04 27.15
N SER A 451 -28.20 -34.30 27.45
CA SER A 451 -27.13 -34.65 28.39
C SER A 451 -25.73 -34.25 27.92
N SER A 452 -25.55 -33.98 26.63
CA SER A 452 -24.27 -33.57 26.05
C SER A 452 -23.86 -32.15 26.47
N LEU A 453 -24.82 -31.28 26.83
CA LEU A 453 -24.53 -29.94 27.37
C LEU A 453 -24.10 -29.96 28.83
N GLN A 454 -24.50 -30.97 29.62
CA GLN A 454 -24.15 -31.04 31.04
C GLN A 454 -22.71 -31.47 31.30
N ARG A 455 -22.02 -31.98 30.26
CA ARG A 455 -20.59 -32.32 30.29
C ARG A 455 -19.71 -31.21 29.70
N ALA A 456 -20.32 -30.20 29.07
CA ALA A 456 -19.67 -29.02 28.53
C ALA A 456 -19.75 -27.88 29.56
#